data_AF-A0A7Y5NRW7-F1
#
_entry.id   AF-A0A7Y5NRW7-F1
#
_cell.length_a   1.000
_cell.length_b   1.000
_cell.length_c   1.000
_cell.angle_alpha   90.00
_cell.angle_beta   90.00
_cell.angle_gamma   90.00
#
_symmetry.space_group_name_H-M   'P 1'
#
loop_
_entity.id
_entity.type
_entity.pdbx_description
1 polymer ?
#
loop_
_entity_poly.entity_id
_entity_poly.type
_entity_poly.pdbx_seq_one_letter_code
_entity_poly.pdbx_strand_id
1 'polypeptide(L)'
;MRRRELLLTFGSTALACSTGTEGSPLRARRGVAAETKKITEGMVSRSDPPALRLVRDKLAPLHHRTEKPKPGDWLYDHPEGGQTFEEYLVSEPTRPTPNRRTLVVAPLGEMPPASLRIVERTTEYLGLHFGLPTRVAPAIALDPPSSARREKFGSEQFLTRWILDRLLPKYLPDDAAALIGFTATDLWPGENWNFVFGEATFSERVGVWSLHRFGDPSAGADAERTALLRALKIAVHETGHMFSLPHCTKYPCVQAGTNSMDETDLSPLWLCPECLPKIAWVTATDPRARLAETSRFCAAHGLKAEAAFLDRSLAALEA
;
A
#
# COMPACT_ATOMS: atom_id res chain seq x y z
N MET A 1 26.70 11.68 -39.55
CA MET A 1 27.93 12.25 -40.14
C MET A 1 28.69 12.98 -39.02
N ARG A 2 29.88 12.47 -38.63
CA ARG A 2 31.00 13.07 -37.84
C ARG A 2 30.66 13.84 -36.54
N ARG A 3 30.94 13.29 -35.35
CA ARG A 3 32.20 13.30 -34.54
C ARG A 3 32.70 14.68 -34.09
N ARG A 4 32.84 14.83 -32.76
CA ARG A 4 33.93 15.45 -31.95
C ARG A 4 33.58 15.13 -30.48
N GLU A 5 34.12 14.12 -29.80
CA GLU A 5 35.45 13.99 -29.18
C GLU A 5 35.94 15.23 -28.42
N LEU A 6 36.03 15.11 -27.08
CA LEU A 6 37.16 15.62 -26.30
C LEU A 6 37.43 14.70 -25.09
N LEU A 7 38.53 13.96 -25.18
CA LEU A 7 39.27 13.32 -24.10
C LEU A 7 40.02 14.39 -23.30
N LEU A 8 40.19 14.19 -21.99
CA LEU A 8 41.37 14.65 -21.25
C LEU A 8 41.73 13.60 -20.20
N THR A 9 42.93 13.05 -20.38
CA THR A 9 43.64 12.10 -19.52
C THR A 9 44.89 12.77 -18.98
N PHE A 10 45.20 12.55 -17.70
CA PHE A 10 46.53 12.54 -17.06
C PHE A 10 46.37 11.60 -15.85
N GLY A 11 47.23 10.65 -15.50
CA GLY A 11 48.66 10.48 -15.72
C GLY A 11 49.26 10.11 -14.35
N SER A 12 49.66 8.84 -14.21
CA SER A 12 50.03 8.11 -12.98
C SER A 12 51.21 8.65 -12.17
N THR A 13 51.21 8.38 -10.86
CA THR A 13 52.41 7.96 -10.11
C THR A 13 52.05 7.01 -8.97
N ALA A 14 52.71 5.86 -8.95
CA ALA A 14 52.64 4.84 -7.91
C ALA A 14 53.58 5.19 -6.74
N LEU A 15 53.19 4.80 -5.52
CA LEU A 15 54.14 4.50 -4.45
C LEU A 15 53.60 3.31 -3.64
N ALA A 16 54.37 2.24 -3.61
CA ALA A 16 54.12 1.04 -2.84
C ALA A 16 54.77 1.16 -1.46
N CYS A 17 54.09 0.67 -0.42
CA CYS A 17 54.73 0.14 0.78
C CYS A 17 53.81 -0.91 1.43
N SER A 18 54.32 -2.14 1.55
CA SER A 18 53.77 -3.28 2.30
C SER A 18 53.65 -2.95 3.80
N THR A 19 52.72 -3.50 4.59
CA THR A 19 52.61 -4.89 5.11
C THR A 19 51.18 -5.08 5.66
N GLY A 20 50.39 -6.13 5.39
CA GLY A 20 50.60 -7.52 5.79
C GLY A 20 49.79 -7.85 7.07
N THR A 21 48.62 -8.48 6.93
CA THR A 21 48.09 -9.51 7.86
C THR A 21 46.96 -10.28 7.18
N GLU A 22 47.06 -11.60 7.26
CA GLU A 22 46.27 -12.63 6.57
C GLU A 22 44.84 -12.75 7.12
N GLY A 23 43.89 -13.03 6.23
CA GLY A 23 42.51 -13.38 6.55
C GLY A 23 41.98 -14.42 5.54
N SER A 24 41.68 -15.61 6.05
CA SER A 24 41.28 -16.85 5.36
C SER A 24 40.09 -16.70 4.38
N PRO A 25 40.02 -17.46 3.25
CA PRO A 25 38.91 -17.35 2.30
C PRO A 25 37.68 -18.14 2.79
N LEU A 26 36.56 -17.44 3.03
CA LEU A 26 35.27 -18.08 3.21
C LEU A 26 34.82 -18.74 1.90
N ARG A 27 34.60 -20.06 1.98
CA ARG A 27 33.94 -20.89 0.97
C ARG A 27 32.65 -20.23 0.45
N ALA A 28 32.58 -20.04 -0.87
CA ALA A 28 31.34 -19.72 -1.57
C ALA A 28 30.28 -20.82 -1.30
N ARG A 29 29.19 -20.45 -0.62
CA ARG A 29 28.02 -21.32 -0.44
C ARG A 29 27.26 -21.43 -1.78
N ARG A 30 27.38 -22.59 -2.43
CA ARG A 30 26.36 -23.08 -3.37
C ARG A 30 25.06 -23.23 -2.58
N GLY A 31 24.07 -22.38 -2.86
CA GLY A 31 22.74 -22.45 -2.21
C GLY A 31 21.65 -21.62 -2.88
N VAL A 32 22.00 -20.51 -3.54
CA VAL A 32 21.00 -19.54 -4.03
C VAL A 32 20.08 -20.12 -5.11
N ALA A 33 20.60 -20.91 -6.06
CA ALA A 33 19.81 -21.33 -7.23
C ALA A 33 18.65 -22.30 -6.92
N ALA A 34 18.77 -23.13 -5.88
CA ALA A 34 17.72 -24.10 -5.52
C ALA A 34 16.56 -23.43 -4.76
N GLU A 35 16.86 -22.40 -3.99
CA GLU A 35 15.90 -21.62 -3.21
C GLU A 35 15.09 -20.67 -4.12
N THR A 36 15.75 -20.06 -5.12
CA THR A 36 15.07 -19.26 -6.16
C THR A 36 14.09 -20.09 -6.99
N LYS A 37 14.45 -21.34 -7.33
CA LYS A 37 13.61 -22.23 -8.15
C LYS A 37 12.33 -22.69 -7.42
N LYS A 38 12.44 -22.98 -6.11
CA LYS A 38 11.30 -23.33 -5.24
C LYS A 38 10.34 -22.15 -5.02
N ILE A 39 10.88 -20.93 -4.91
CA ILE A 39 10.07 -19.70 -4.81
C ILE A 39 9.32 -19.45 -6.12
N THR A 40 9.95 -19.66 -7.28
CA THR A 40 9.29 -19.48 -8.58
C THR A 40 8.20 -20.52 -8.83
N GLU A 41 8.39 -21.80 -8.50
CA GLU A 41 7.36 -22.84 -8.66
C GLU A 41 6.17 -22.63 -7.70
N GLY A 42 6.41 -22.08 -6.50
CA GLY A 42 5.35 -21.70 -5.55
C GLY A 42 4.57 -20.44 -5.93
N MET A 43 5.19 -19.47 -6.63
CA MET A 43 4.52 -18.25 -7.09
C MET A 43 3.51 -18.53 -8.22
N VAL A 44 3.80 -19.45 -9.14
CA VAL A 44 2.92 -19.74 -10.28
C VAL A 44 1.56 -20.32 -9.84
N SER A 45 1.51 -21.06 -8.74
CA SER A 45 0.25 -21.57 -8.16
C SER A 45 -0.58 -20.51 -7.41
N ARG A 46 0.06 -19.44 -6.91
CA ARG A 46 -0.62 -18.42 -6.07
C ARG A 46 -1.32 -17.33 -6.89
N SER A 47 -0.90 -17.15 -8.14
CA SER A 47 -1.49 -16.21 -9.11
C SER A 47 -2.28 -16.91 -10.22
N ASP A 48 -2.75 -18.14 -10.03
CA ASP A 48 -3.49 -18.87 -11.07
C ASP A 48 -4.95 -18.36 -11.21
N PRO A 49 -5.35 -17.78 -12.36
CA PRO A 49 -6.68 -17.17 -12.48
C PRO A 49 -7.87 -18.14 -12.28
N PRO A 50 -7.87 -19.38 -12.81
CA PRO A 50 -8.88 -20.39 -12.45
C PRO A 50 -9.02 -20.63 -10.94
N ALA A 51 -7.90 -20.84 -10.22
CA ALA A 51 -7.94 -21.00 -8.76
C ALA A 51 -8.51 -19.76 -8.05
N LEU A 52 -8.15 -18.55 -8.50
CA LEU A 52 -8.64 -17.30 -7.92
C LEU A 52 -10.12 -17.00 -8.25
N ARG A 53 -10.65 -17.53 -9.36
CA ARG A 53 -12.11 -17.52 -9.61
C ARG A 53 -12.86 -18.40 -8.62
N LEU A 54 -12.32 -19.58 -8.27
CA LEU A 54 -12.91 -20.41 -7.22
C LEU A 54 -12.91 -19.69 -5.86
N VAL A 55 -11.86 -18.92 -5.56
CA VAL A 55 -11.81 -18.07 -4.36
C VAL A 55 -12.93 -17.03 -4.38
N ARG A 56 -13.11 -16.30 -5.49
CA ARG A 56 -14.25 -15.37 -5.66
C ARG A 56 -15.59 -16.09 -5.39
N ASP A 57 -15.80 -17.21 -6.05
CA ASP A 57 -17.09 -17.90 -6.04
C ASP A 57 -17.42 -18.47 -4.65
N LYS A 58 -16.41 -18.95 -3.90
CA LYS A 58 -16.57 -19.39 -2.50
C LYS A 58 -16.84 -18.24 -1.53
N LEU A 59 -16.27 -17.06 -1.76
CA LEU A 59 -16.48 -15.90 -0.89
C LEU A 59 -17.78 -15.15 -1.20
N ALA A 60 -18.26 -15.19 -2.45
CA ALA A 60 -19.44 -14.44 -2.89
C ALA A 60 -20.67 -14.58 -1.98
N PRO A 61 -21.03 -15.77 -1.45
CA PRO A 61 -22.17 -15.93 -0.53
C PRO A 61 -22.05 -15.20 0.81
N LEU A 62 -20.83 -14.84 1.23
CA LEU A 62 -20.59 -14.10 2.48
C LEU A 62 -20.81 -12.58 2.34
N HIS A 63 -21.00 -12.08 1.12
CA HIS A 63 -21.13 -10.66 0.84
C HIS A 63 -22.50 -10.33 0.25
N HIS A 64 -23.05 -9.20 0.67
CA HIS A 64 -24.20 -8.56 0.01
C HIS A 64 -23.70 -7.53 -1.00
N ARG A 65 -24.47 -7.29 -2.07
CA ARG A 65 -24.15 -6.23 -3.03
C ARG A 65 -24.25 -4.87 -2.37
N THR A 66 -23.43 -3.92 -2.82
CA THR A 66 -23.52 -2.53 -2.39
C THR A 66 -24.94 -2.01 -2.61
N GLU A 67 -25.49 -1.37 -1.59
CA GLU A 67 -26.82 -0.77 -1.65
C GLU A 67 -26.84 0.42 -2.63
N LYS A 68 -28.04 0.89 -2.97
CA LYS A 68 -28.16 2.11 -3.78
C LYS A 68 -27.58 3.29 -3.00
N PRO A 69 -26.64 4.06 -3.58
CA PRO A 69 -26.00 5.17 -2.87
C PRO A 69 -27.01 6.28 -2.56
N LYS A 70 -26.80 6.93 -1.42
CA LYS A 70 -27.63 8.00 -0.86
C LYS A 70 -26.87 9.33 -0.95
N PRO A 71 -27.56 10.48 -0.88
CA PRO A 71 -26.89 11.78 -0.86
C PRO A 71 -25.81 11.85 0.22
N GLY A 72 -24.59 12.23 -0.18
CA GLY A 72 -23.40 12.27 0.69
C GLY A 72 -22.49 11.04 0.58
N ASP A 73 -22.97 9.92 0.05
CA ASP A 73 -22.13 8.75 -0.27
C ASP A 73 -21.25 9.05 -1.48
N TRP A 74 -20.03 8.50 -1.53
CA TRP A 74 -19.11 8.67 -2.65
C TRP A 74 -19.76 8.35 -3.99
N LEU A 75 -20.40 7.18 -4.11
CA LEU A 75 -20.99 6.72 -5.37
C LEU A 75 -22.24 7.51 -5.79
N TYR A 76 -22.82 8.33 -4.91
CA TYR A 76 -23.89 9.25 -5.29
C TYR A 76 -23.33 10.46 -6.04
N ASP A 77 -22.23 11.03 -5.52
CA ASP A 77 -21.58 12.21 -6.11
C ASP A 77 -20.62 11.85 -7.26
N HIS A 78 -20.08 10.63 -7.25
CA HIS A 78 -19.09 10.12 -8.20
C HIS A 78 -19.53 8.75 -8.77
N PRO A 79 -20.42 8.72 -9.78
CA PRO A 79 -20.84 7.48 -10.41
C PRO A 79 -19.66 6.75 -11.08
N GLU A 80 -19.43 5.50 -10.69
CA GLU A 80 -18.31 4.68 -11.16
C GLU A 80 -18.81 3.32 -11.65
N GLY A 81 -18.27 2.84 -12.77
CA GLY A 81 -18.62 1.52 -13.33
C GLY A 81 -18.04 0.34 -12.56
N GLY A 82 -17.05 0.59 -11.69
CA GLY A 82 -16.25 -0.45 -11.05
C GLY A 82 -15.41 -1.23 -12.05
N GLN A 83 -14.91 -2.37 -11.60
CA GLN A 83 -14.10 -3.27 -12.41
C GLN A 83 -14.21 -4.69 -11.85
N THR A 84 -14.44 -5.67 -12.71
CA THR A 84 -14.43 -7.10 -12.38
C THR A 84 -13.01 -7.66 -12.27
N PHE A 85 -12.86 -8.86 -11.71
CA PHE A 85 -11.57 -9.55 -11.73
C PHE A 85 -11.07 -9.81 -13.17
N GLU A 86 -11.94 -10.21 -14.08
CA GLU A 86 -11.59 -10.47 -15.48
C GLU A 86 -11.08 -9.22 -16.20
N GLU A 87 -11.73 -8.07 -16.02
CA GLU A 87 -11.28 -6.80 -16.60
C GLU A 87 -9.92 -6.38 -16.05
N TYR A 88 -9.67 -6.61 -14.75
CA TYR A 88 -8.38 -6.30 -14.12
C TYR A 88 -7.22 -7.16 -14.67
N LEU A 89 -7.47 -8.43 -15.00
CA LEU A 89 -6.42 -9.31 -15.56
C LEU A 89 -5.85 -8.78 -16.88
N VAL A 90 -6.68 -8.12 -17.68
CA VAL A 90 -6.32 -7.59 -19.00
C VAL A 90 -6.02 -6.09 -18.98
N SER A 91 -6.11 -5.42 -17.83
CA SER A 91 -5.87 -3.97 -17.70
C SER A 91 -4.39 -3.58 -17.56
N GLU A 92 -3.47 -4.54 -17.74
CA GLU A 92 -2.02 -4.36 -17.59
C GLU A 92 -1.62 -3.61 -16.29
N PRO A 93 -2.08 -4.06 -15.10
CA PRO A 93 -1.85 -3.31 -13.87
C PRO A 93 -0.38 -3.27 -13.48
N THR A 94 -0.02 -2.25 -12.72
CA THR A 94 1.28 -2.12 -12.06
C THR A 94 1.48 -3.28 -11.09
N ARG A 95 2.57 -4.04 -11.27
CA ARG A 95 2.85 -5.23 -10.45
C ARG A 95 4.19 -5.15 -9.73
N PRO A 96 4.34 -5.82 -8.58
CA PRO A 96 5.65 -6.22 -8.10
C PRO A 96 6.41 -7.03 -9.16
N THR A 97 7.72 -6.87 -9.21
CA THR A 97 8.63 -7.65 -10.06
C THR A 97 9.73 -8.27 -9.18
N PRO A 98 10.54 -9.21 -9.69
CA PRO A 98 11.67 -9.73 -8.93
C PRO A 98 12.62 -8.65 -8.39
N ASN A 99 12.76 -7.53 -9.12
CA ASN A 99 13.61 -6.40 -8.72
C ASN A 99 12.85 -5.34 -7.93
N ARG A 100 11.53 -5.24 -8.05
CA ARG A 100 10.67 -4.26 -7.36
C ARG A 100 9.61 -4.98 -6.55
N ARG A 101 9.94 -5.40 -5.33
CA ARG A 101 9.08 -6.28 -4.52
C ARG A 101 8.76 -5.76 -3.12
N THR A 102 9.36 -4.65 -2.69
CA THR A 102 9.22 -4.14 -1.34
C THR A 102 8.13 -3.06 -1.28
N LEU A 103 7.22 -3.13 -0.32
CA LEU A 103 6.39 -1.99 0.05
C LEU A 103 7.19 -1.09 1.00
N VAL A 104 7.35 0.17 0.62
CA VAL A 104 8.12 1.13 1.40
C VAL A 104 7.15 2.15 1.98
N VAL A 105 7.20 2.33 3.30
CA VAL A 105 6.37 3.32 4.01
C VAL A 105 7.29 4.44 4.50
N ALA A 106 6.99 5.70 4.24
CA ALA A 106 7.88 6.82 4.59
C ALA A 106 7.17 7.92 5.39
N PRO A 107 7.72 8.38 6.53
CA PRO A 107 7.22 9.57 7.21
C PRO A 107 7.46 10.80 6.36
N LEU A 108 6.45 11.65 6.20
CA LEU A 108 6.56 12.93 5.51
C LEU A 108 6.38 14.09 6.50
N GLY A 109 7.48 14.76 6.83
CA GLY A 109 7.50 15.82 7.85
C GLY A 109 7.54 15.28 9.28
N GLU A 110 7.18 16.13 10.23
CA GLU A 110 7.21 15.80 11.66
C GLU A 110 6.02 14.93 12.08
N MET A 111 6.31 13.87 12.85
CA MET A 111 5.31 12.92 13.31
C MET A 111 5.20 12.89 14.82
N PRO A 112 3.99 13.07 15.39
CA PRO A 112 3.76 12.81 16.80
C PRO A 112 4.13 11.36 17.17
N PRO A 113 4.70 11.09 18.36
CA PRO A 113 5.07 9.74 18.77
C PRO A 113 3.92 8.72 18.75
N ALA A 114 2.69 9.16 19.05
CA ALA A 114 1.51 8.29 19.00
C ALA A 114 1.15 7.90 17.55
N SER A 115 1.34 8.81 16.58
CA SER A 115 1.15 8.54 15.16
C SER A 115 2.14 7.51 14.61
N LEU A 116 3.39 7.53 15.10
CA LEU A 116 4.40 6.54 14.69
C LEU A 116 3.99 5.11 15.08
N ARG A 117 3.39 4.90 16.25
CA ARG A 117 2.88 3.56 16.65
C ARG A 117 1.76 3.07 15.73
N ILE A 118 0.87 3.97 15.31
CA ILE A 118 -0.19 3.64 14.35
C ILE A 118 0.45 3.19 13.03
N VAL A 119 1.43 3.94 12.55
CA VAL A 119 2.13 3.65 11.30
C VAL A 119 2.90 2.35 11.35
N GLU A 120 3.60 2.04 12.44
CA GLU A 120 4.33 0.77 12.60
C GLU A 120 3.36 -0.42 12.42
N ARG A 121 2.21 -0.37 13.09
CA ARG A 121 1.16 -1.39 12.96
C ARG A 121 0.54 -1.42 11.57
N THR A 122 0.31 -0.26 10.96
CA THR A 122 -0.16 -0.18 9.57
C THR A 122 0.85 -0.79 8.60
N THR A 123 2.15 -0.55 8.81
CA THR A 123 3.23 -1.10 7.99
C THR A 123 3.28 -2.62 8.08
N GLU A 124 3.15 -3.18 9.28
CA GLU A 124 3.02 -4.62 9.48
C GLU A 124 1.81 -5.17 8.73
N TYR A 125 0.62 -4.57 8.92
CA TYR A 125 -0.59 -5.02 8.26
C TYR A 125 -0.50 -4.96 6.73
N LEU A 126 0.13 -3.94 6.15
CA LEU A 126 0.37 -3.86 4.70
C LEU A 126 1.20 -5.05 4.21
N GLY A 127 2.25 -5.44 4.94
CA GLY A 127 3.04 -6.63 4.61
C GLY A 127 2.21 -7.91 4.59
N LEU A 128 1.38 -8.12 5.62
CA LEU A 128 0.48 -9.27 5.72
C LEU A 128 -0.62 -9.24 4.63
N HIS A 129 -1.20 -8.07 4.38
CA HIS A 129 -2.32 -7.88 3.46
C HIS A 129 -1.90 -8.09 2.00
N PHE A 130 -0.73 -7.58 1.61
CA PHE A 130 -0.24 -7.69 0.24
C PHE A 130 0.70 -8.89 0.03
N GLY A 131 1.16 -9.54 1.10
CA GLY A 131 2.10 -10.67 1.02
C GLY A 131 3.48 -10.27 0.49
N LEU A 132 3.88 -9.02 0.74
CA LEU A 132 5.13 -8.43 0.26
C LEU A 132 6.04 -8.06 1.43
N PRO A 133 7.37 -8.10 1.27
CA PRO A 133 8.28 -7.46 2.21
C PRO A 133 7.91 -5.99 2.39
N THR A 134 7.82 -5.53 3.62
CA THR A 134 7.48 -4.14 3.94
C THR A 134 8.50 -3.56 4.90
N ARG A 135 8.89 -2.30 4.69
CA ARG A 135 9.79 -1.57 5.59
C ARG A 135 9.45 -0.10 5.70
N VAL A 136 9.77 0.48 6.86
CA VAL A 136 9.75 1.92 7.05
C VAL A 136 11.06 2.51 6.53
N ALA A 137 10.99 3.55 5.69
CA ALA A 137 12.13 4.33 5.24
C ALA A 137 12.42 5.52 6.18
N PRO A 138 13.60 6.16 6.09
CA PRO A 138 13.87 7.40 6.80
C PRO A 138 12.82 8.48 6.49
N ALA A 139 12.62 9.40 7.44
CA ALA A 139 11.73 10.53 7.26
C ALA A 139 12.16 11.39 6.07
N ILE A 140 11.19 11.80 5.27
CA ILE A 140 11.34 12.72 4.15
C ILE A 140 10.85 14.09 4.61
N ALA A 141 11.66 15.13 4.38
CA ALA A 141 11.24 16.50 4.67
C ALA A 141 10.02 16.87 3.81
N LEU A 142 8.99 17.41 4.47
CA LEU A 142 7.75 17.84 3.82
C LEU A 142 7.64 19.36 3.92
N ASP A 143 8.15 20.04 2.89
CA ASP A 143 8.11 21.51 2.79
C ASP A 143 7.65 21.91 1.38
N PRO A 144 6.33 21.94 1.11
CA PRO A 144 5.81 22.36 -0.17
C PRO A 144 5.92 23.88 -0.35
N PRO A 145 6.05 24.36 -1.60
CA PRO A 145 5.96 25.79 -1.90
C PRO A 145 4.59 26.35 -1.54
N SER A 146 4.48 27.67 -1.44
CA SER A 146 3.22 28.36 -1.11
C SER A 146 2.06 28.00 -2.05
N SER A 147 2.33 27.68 -3.32
CA SER A 147 1.32 27.22 -4.28
C SER A 147 0.74 25.82 -3.99
N ALA A 148 1.41 25.04 -3.14
CA ALA A 148 1.04 23.69 -2.72
C ALA A 148 0.75 23.61 -1.21
N ARG A 149 0.47 24.76 -0.60
CA ARG A 149 0.09 24.94 0.80
C ARG A 149 -1.14 25.84 0.91
N ARG A 150 -2.06 25.55 1.83
CA ARG A 150 -3.19 26.44 2.16
C ARG A 150 -3.64 26.28 3.59
N GLU A 151 -4.33 27.29 4.13
CA GLU A 151 -5.03 27.22 5.41
C GLU A 151 -6.52 26.94 5.17
N LYS A 152 -7.06 25.88 5.75
CA LYS A 152 -8.50 25.57 5.69
C LYS A 152 -8.91 24.71 6.88
N PHE A 153 -10.13 24.91 7.40
CA PHE A 153 -10.63 24.21 8.59
C PHE A 153 -9.77 24.40 9.85
N GLY A 154 -9.02 25.51 9.93
CA GLY A 154 -8.14 25.80 11.06
C GLY A 154 -6.84 24.99 11.08
N SER A 155 -6.48 24.35 9.97
CA SER A 155 -5.19 23.68 9.80
C SER A 155 -4.56 23.97 8.45
N GLU A 156 -3.23 23.86 8.44
CA GLU A 156 -2.45 23.80 7.21
C GLU A 156 -2.80 22.51 6.47
N GLN A 157 -3.08 22.63 5.17
CA GLN A 157 -3.21 21.51 4.26
C GLN A 157 -2.07 21.55 3.25
N PHE A 158 -1.68 20.38 2.71
CA PHE A 158 -0.71 20.23 1.61
C PHE A 158 -1.32 19.56 0.38
N LEU A 159 -0.91 20.03 -0.80
CA LEU A 159 -1.44 19.56 -2.09
C LEU A 159 -0.85 18.18 -2.39
N THR A 160 -1.68 17.14 -2.41
CA THR A 160 -1.27 15.76 -2.70
C THR A 160 -0.57 15.64 -4.05
N ARG A 161 -1.06 16.28 -5.11
CA ARG A 161 -0.42 16.24 -6.44
C ARG A 161 1.02 16.74 -6.41
N TRP A 162 1.33 17.75 -5.60
CA TRP A 162 2.72 18.17 -5.45
C TRP A 162 3.57 17.08 -4.76
N ILE A 163 3.02 16.42 -3.74
CA ILE A 163 3.69 15.30 -3.05
C ILE A 163 3.94 14.14 -4.02
N LEU A 164 2.91 13.72 -4.77
CA LEU A 164 2.94 12.60 -5.70
C LEU A 164 3.82 12.88 -6.92
N ASP A 165 3.75 14.07 -7.51
CA ASP A 165 4.42 14.36 -8.78
C ASP A 165 5.84 14.92 -8.59
N ARG A 166 6.12 15.54 -7.44
CA ARG A 166 7.36 16.33 -7.24
C ARG A 166 8.22 15.88 -6.06
N LEU A 167 7.64 15.25 -5.03
CA LEU A 167 8.36 14.81 -3.84
C LEU A 167 8.70 13.33 -3.91
N LEU A 168 7.69 12.45 -3.81
CA LEU A 168 7.88 11.01 -3.64
C LEU A 168 8.66 10.32 -4.77
N PRO A 169 8.56 10.70 -6.07
CA PRO A 169 9.33 10.05 -7.13
C PRO A 169 10.85 10.15 -6.93
N LYS A 170 11.33 11.18 -6.22
CA LYS A 170 12.75 11.36 -5.88
C LYS A 170 13.24 10.39 -4.81
N TYR A 171 12.32 9.82 -4.04
CA TYR A 171 12.61 8.94 -2.91
C TYR A 171 12.16 7.51 -3.15
N LEU A 172 11.51 7.21 -4.28
CA LEU A 172 11.08 5.86 -4.66
C LEU A 172 12.30 4.95 -4.83
N PRO A 173 12.53 3.98 -3.92
CA PRO A 173 13.69 3.11 -4.02
C PRO A 173 13.63 2.18 -5.24
N ASP A 174 14.79 1.76 -5.74
CA ASP A 174 14.88 0.84 -6.87
C ASP A 174 14.25 -0.52 -6.58
N ASP A 175 14.26 -0.96 -5.32
CA ASP A 175 13.68 -2.23 -4.87
C ASP A 175 12.17 -2.15 -4.56
N ALA A 176 11.59 -0.95 -4.59
CA ALA A 176 10.22 -0.73 -4.19
C ALA A 176 9.23 -1.15 -5.29
N ALA A 177 8.32 -2.04 -4.90
CA ALA A 177 7.07 -2.28 -5.62
C ALA A 177 6.18 -1.03 -5.56
N ALA A 178 6.15 -0.38 -4.40
CA ALA A 178 5.48 0.89 -4.16
C ALA A 178 6.09 1.65 -2.97
N LEU A 179 5.99 2.98 -3.00
CA LEU A 179 6.34 3.89 -1.90
C LEU A 179 5.10 4.66 -1.48
N ILE A 180 4.67 4.50 -0.23
CA ILE A 180 3.58 5.28 0.34
C ILE A 180 4.05 6.16 1.48
N GLY A 181 3.85 7.45 1.32
CA GLY A 181 4.12 8.45 2.35
C GLY A 181 2.98 8.54 3.35
N PHE A 182 3.29 8.88 4.60
CA PHE A 182 2.27 9.25 5.59
C PHE A 182 2.62 10.57 6.25
N THR A 183 1.59 11.36 6.57
CA THR A 183 1.77 12.65 7.24
C THR A 183 0.74 12.90 8.34
N ALA A 184 1.07 13.76 9.31
CA ALA A 184 0.14 14.31 10.29
C ALA A 184 -0.51 15.62 9.80
N THR A 185 -0.02 16.18 8.69
CA THR A 185 -0.60 17.36 8.04
C THR A 185 -1.80 16.98 7.21
N ASP A 186 -2.80 17.84 7.14
CA ASP A 186 -4.00 17.60 6.34
C ASP A 186 -3.69 17.67 4.83
N LEU A 187 -4.50 17.02 4.01
CA LEU A 187 -4.24 16.89 2.57
C LEU A 187 -5.42 17.38 1.73
N TRP A 188 -5.14 17.89 0.53
CA TRP A 188 -6.17 18.19 -0.46
C TRP A 188 -5.73 17.85 -1.89
N PRO A 189 -6.65 17.43 -2.78
CA PRO A 189 -6.33 16.89 -4.12
C PRO A 189 -6.36 17.94 -5.25
N GLY A 190 -6.56 19.21 -4.92
CA GLY A 190 -6.67 20.31 -5.89
C GLY A 190 -8.01 21.03 -5.89
N GLU A 191 -8.36 21.63 -7.03
CA GLU A 191 -9.51 22.50 -7.19
C GLU A 191 -10.84 21.79 -6.87
N ASN A 192 -11.76 22.53 -6.25
CA ASN A 192 -13.12 22.07 -5.87
C ASN A 192 -13.21 20.98 -4.79
N TRP A 193 -12.10 20.61 -4.15
CA TRP A 193 -12.09 19.65 -3.05
C TRP A 193 -11.73 20.27 -1.69
N ASN A 194 -12.37 19.75 -0.64
CA ASN A 194 -12.16 20.20 0.75
C ASN A 194 -10.92 19.57 1.38
N PHE A 195 -10.79 18.25 1.29
CA PHE A 195 -9.65 17.48 1.76
C PHE A 195 -9.71 16.08 1.12
N VAL A 196 -8.66 15.29 1.32
CA VAL A 196 -8.66 13.83 1.09
C VAL A 196 -7.93 13.13 2.24
N PHE A 197 -8.28 11.88 2.51
CA PHE A 197 -7.56 11.06 3.49
C PHE A 197 -6.25 10.50 2.93
N GLY A 198 -6.21 10.29 1.61
CA GLY A 198 -5.04 9.88 0.87
C GLY A 198 -5.26 10.09 -0.63
N GLU A 199 -4.19 9.92 -1.39
CA GLU A 199 -4.24 9.86 -2.84
C GLU A 199 -3.04 9.05 -3.35
N ALA A 200 -3.25 8.29 -4.41
CA ALA A 200 -2.22 7.47 -5.01
C ALA A 200 -2.26 7.48 -6.53
N THR A 201 -1.08 7.28 -7.11
CA THR A 201 -0.90 7.11 -8.55
C THR A 201 -1.21 5.67 -8.96
N PHE A 202 -1.83 5.49 -10.13
CA PHE A 202 -2.17 4.16 -10.64
C PHE A 202 -0.97 3.41 -11.27
N SER A 203 0.03 4.16 -11.75
CA SER A 203 1.20 3.64 -12.49
C SER A 203 2.55 4.02 -11.88
N GLU A 204 2.65 5.16 -11.20
CA GLU A 204 3.93 5.72 -10.75
C GLU A 204 4.43 5.15 -9.41
N ARG A 205 3.67 4.20 -8.82
CA ARG A 205 4.04 3.45 -7.60
C ARG A 205 4.24 4.33 -6.38
N VAL A 206 3.63 5.51 -6.36
CA VAL A 206 3.66 6.43 -5.22
C VAL A 206 2.26 6.76 -4.74
N GLY A 207 2.13 6.89 -3.42
CA GLY A 207 0.90 7.28 -2.73
C GLY A 207 1.18 8.08 -1.48
N VAL A 208 0.18 8.76 -0.94
CA VAL A 208 0.26 9.46 0.33
C VAL A 208 -1.04 9.29 1.11
N TRP A 209 -0.97 9.13 2.44
CA TRP A 209 -2.13 9.30 3.32
C TRP A 209 -1.85 10.26 4.47
N SER A 210 -2.91 10.81 5.06
CA SER A 210 -2.86 11.67 6.23
C SER A 210 -3.54 11.03 7.43
N LEU A 211 -2.90 11.14 8.59
CA LEU A 211 -3.46 10.76 9.89
C LEU A 211 -4.27 11.90 10.53
N HIS A 212 -4.24 13.11 9.95
CA HIS A 212 -4.77 14.34 10.55
C HIS A 212 -6.22 14.21 11.02
N ARG A 213 -7.03 13.46 10.25
CA ARG A 213 -8.49 13.35 10.45
C ARG A 213 -8.91 12.06 11.15
N PHE A 214 -7.98 11.27 11.69
CA PHE A 214 -8.30 9.96 12.28
C PHE A 214 -8.62 10.03 13.77
N GLY A 215 -8.54 11.21 14.38
CA GLY A 215 -8.68 11.42 15.82
C GLY A 215 -7.32 11.39 16.53
N ASP A 216 -7.33 11.61 17.84
CA ASP A 216 -6.11 11.60 18.66
C ASP A 216 -5.83 10.18 19.19
N PRO A 217 -4.82 9.47 18.67
CA PRO A 217 -4.48 8.12 19.15
C PRO A 217 -3.91 8.11 20.58
N SER A 218 -3.61 9.28 21.17
CA SER A 218 -3.15 9.38 22.56
C SER A 218 -4.29 9.52 23.58
N ALA A 219 -5.53 9.73 23.12
CA ALA A 219 -6.70 9.95 23.98
C ALA A 219 -7.20 8.68 24.71
N GLY A 220 -6.60 7.52 24.45
CA GLY A 220 -6.90 6.26 25.12
C GLY A 220 -6.98 5.08 24.15
N ALA A 221 -7.15 3.86 24.70
CA ALA A 221 -7.10 2.62 23.93
C ALA A 221 -8.17 2.54 22.82
N ASP A 222 -9.36 3.09 23.06
CA ASP A 222 -10.44 3.11 22.07
C ASP A 222 -10.16 4.10 20.93
N ALA A 223 -9.61 5.28 21.26
CA ALA A 223 -9.20 6.26 20.26
C ALA A 223 -8.01 5.76 19.42
N GLU A 224 -7.03 5.10 20.06
CA GLU A 224 -5.91 4.45 19.37
C GLU A 224 -6.39 3.36 18.40
N ARG A 225 -7.36 2.53 18.84
CA ARG A 225 -7.94 1.47 18.00
C ARG A 225 -8.71 2.04 16.81
N THR A 226 -9.49 3.09 17.01
CA THR A 226 -10.21 3.78 15.93
C THR A 226 -9.24 4.41 14.93
N ALA A 227 -8.22 5.13 15.43
CA ALA A 227 -7.18 5.72 14.57
C ALA A 227 -6.42 4.66 13.78
N LEU A 228 -6.12 3.51 14.41
CA LEU A 228 -5.50 2.38 13.74
C LEU A 228 -6.40 1.85 12.62
N LEU A 229 -7.66 1.53 12.90
CA LEU A 229 -8.58 0.98 11.89
C LEU A 229 -8.72 1.92 10.68
N ARG A 230 -8.86 3.23 10.92
CA ARG A 230 -8.91 4.24 9.85
C ARG A 230 -7.62 4.27 9.04
N ALA A 231 -6.45 4.26 9.70
CA ALA A 231 -5.16 4.20 9.02
C ALA A 231 -4.99 2.93 8.18
N LEU A 232 -5.42 1.76 8.68
CA LEU A 232 -5.40 0.51 7.92
C LEU A 232 -6.25 0.60 6.66
N LYS A 233 -7.49 1.11 6.77
CA LYS A 233 -8.42 1.23 5.63
C LYS A 233 -7.82 2.11 4.53
N ILE A 234 -7.37 3.31 4.89
CA ILE A 234 -6.83 4.27 3.92
C ILE A 234 -5.50 3.78 3.34
N ALA A 235 -4.58 3.28 4.16
CA ALA A 235 -3.30 2.77 3.67
C ALA A 235 -3.45 1.60 2.70
N VAL A 236 -4.37 0.68 2.98
CA VAL A 236 -4.70 -0.43 2.09
C VAL A 236 -5.32 0.08 0.80
N HIS A 237 -6.28 1.00 0.89
CA HIS A 237 -6.99 1.57 -0.25
C HIS A 237 -6.03 2.24 -1.23
N GLU A 238 -5.19 3.16 -0.73
CA GLU A 238 -4.20 3.87 -1.54
C GLU A 238 -3.13 2.92 -2.10
N THR A 239 -2.71 1.92 -1.32
CA THR A 239 -1.79 0.89 -1.83
C THR A 239 -2.42 0.03 -2.92
N GLY A 240 -3.72 -0.23 -2.84
CA GLY A 240 -4.50 -0.86 -3.92
C GLY A 240 -4.45 -0.05 -5.22
N HIS A 241 -4.62 1.27 -5.14
CA HIS A 241 -4.50 2.16 -6.30
C HIS A 241 -3.10 2.09 -6.92
N MET A 242 -2.03 1.99 -6.12
CA MET A 242 -0.66 1.81 -6.64
C MET A 242 -0.42 0.49 -7.39
N PHE A 243 -1.32 -0.49 -7.23
CA PHE A 243 -1.40 -1.71 -8.05
C PHE A 243 -2.49 -1.60 -9.13
N SER A 244 -2.92 -0.40 -9.47
CA SER A 244 -3.93 -0.09 -10.49
C SER A 244 -5.33 -0.64 -10.21
N LEU A 245 -5.69 -0.87 -8.94
CA LEU A 245 -7.08 -1.22 -8.58
C LEU A 245 -7.94 0.05 -8.52
N PRO A 246 -8.95 0.22 -9.38
CA PRO A 246 -9.92 1.30 -9.21
C PRO A 246 -10.82 1.04 -8.01
N HIS A 247 -11.67 2.01 -7.70
CA HIS A 247 -12.70 1.84 -6.69
C HIS A 247 -13.61 0.64 -6.95
N CYS A 248 -13.97 -0.05 -5.87
CA CYS A 248 -14.92 -1.15 -5.89
C CYS A 248 -16.34 -0.62 -5.69
N THR A 249 -17.23 -0.96 -6.62
CA THR A 249 -18.64 -0.53 -6.57
C THR A 249 -19.61 -1.69 -6.36
N LYS A 250 -19.12 -2.94 -6.38
CA LYS A 250 -19.96 -4.15 -6.44
C LYS A 250 -20.40 -4.65 -5.06
N TYR A 251 -19.51 -4.58 -4.08
CA TYR A 251 -19.69 -5.07 -2.72
C TYR A 251 -19.06 -4.09 -1.74
N PRO A 252 -19.48 -4.05 -0.46
CA PRO A 252 -18.70 -3.42 0.60
C PRO A 252 -17.28 -3.98 0.61
N CYS A 253 -16.30 -3.09 0.49
CA CYS A 253 -14.90 -3.41 0.25
C CYS A 253 -14.03 -2.26 0.76
N VAL A 254 -12.83 -2.56 1.26
CA VAL A 254 -11.82 -1.54 1.60
C VAL A 254 -11.39 -0.69 0.39
N GLN A 255 -11.54 -1.23 -0.83
CA GLN A 255 -11.28 -0.49 -2.07
C GLN A 255 -12.49 0.35 -2.53
N ALA A 256 -13.59 0.45 -1.77
CA ALA A 256 -14.67 1.38 -2.10
C ALA A 256 -14.20 2.84 -1.88
N GLY A 257 -14.56 3.75 -2.79
CA GLY A 257 -14.35 5.18 -2.58
C GLY A 257 -15.22 5.69 -1.43
N THR A 258 -14.74 6.69 -0.69
CA THR A 258 -15.47 7.30 0.42
C THR A 258 -15.32 8.82 0.39
N ASN A 259 -16.40 9.54 0.73
CA ASN A 259 -16.47 11.00 0.72
C ASN A 259 -16.32 11.60 2.11
N SER A 260 -16.45 10.78 3.16
CA SER A 260 -16.39 11.21 4.56
C SER A 260 -15.74 10.16 5.47
N MET A 261 -15.38 10.59 6.68
CA MET A 261 -14.86 9.67 7.70
C MET A 261 -15.96 8.74 8.20
N ASP A 262 -17.21 9.20 8.27
CA ASP A 262 -18.35 8.38 8.65
C ASP A 262 -18.58 7.24 7.64
N GLU A 263 -18.51 7.54 6.35
CA GLU A 263 -18.59 6.52 5.29
C GLU A 263 -17.39 5.56 5.33
N THR A 264 -16.20 6.07 5.64
CA THR A 264 -14.98 5.25 5.86
C THR A 264 -15.13 4.32 7.06
N ASP A 265 -15.72 4.80 8.15
CA ASP A 265 -15.94 4.01 9.37
C ASP A 265 -16.94 2.87 9.12
N LEU A 266 -18.00 3.13 8.33
CA LEU A 266 -18.97 2.13 7.91
C LEU A 266 -18.42 1.12 6.89
N SER A 267 -17.44 1.54 6.08
CA SER A 267 -16.79 0.68 5.08
C SER A 267 -15.90 -0.38 5.75
N PRO A 268 -15.79 -1.60 5.21
CA PRO A 268 -15.01 -2.65 5.84
C PRO A 268 -13.50 -2.52 5.58
N LEU A 269 -12.68 -3.17 6.42
CA LEU A 269 -11.24 -3.33 6.16
C LEU A 269 -10.90 -4.47 5.19
N TRP A 270 -11.83 -5.42 4.97
CA TRP A 270 -11.58 -6.58 4.11
C TRP A 270 -11.80 -6.25 2.62
N LEU A 271 -11.15 -7.05 1.78
CA LEU A 271 -11.41 -7.08 0.34
C LEU A 271 -12.65 -7.91 0.06
N CYS A 272 -13.43 -7.49 -0.94
CA CYS A 272 -14.59 -8.25 -1.40
C CYS A 272 -14.19 -9.39 -2.36
N PRO A 273 -15.16 -10.22 -2.82
CA PRO A 273 -14.90 -11.35 -3.71
C PRO A 273 -14.30 -10.94 -5.07
N GLU A 274 -14.49 -9.69 -5.52
CA GLU A 274 -13.82 -9.18 -6.73
C GLU A 274 -12.40 -8.70 -6.47
N CYS A 275 -12.18 -7.95 -5.39
CA CYS A 275 -10.90 -7.30 -5.14
C CYS A 275 -9.86 -8.24 -4.52
N LEU A 276 -10.28 -9.25 -3.76
CA LEU A 276 -9.35 -10.21 -3.16
C LEU A 276 -8.59 -11.01 -4.24
N PRO A 277 -9.23 -11.59 -5.26
CA PRO A 277 -8.54 -12.18 -6.41
C PRO A 277 -7.57 -11.24 -7.13
N LYS A 278 -7.93 -9.95 -7.29
CA LYS A 278 -7.04 -8.96 -7.92
C LYS A 278 -5.75 -8.78 -7.14
N ILE A 279 -5.85 -8.61 -5.83
CA ILE A 279 -4.69 -8.48 -4.95
C ILE A 279 -3.88 -9.78 -4.92
N ALA A 280 -4.52 -10.93 -4.73
CA ALA A 280 -3.87 -12.23 -4.75
C ALA A 280 -3.08 -12.46 -6.04
N TRP A 281 -3.70 -12.15 -7.18
CA TRP A 281 -3.06 -12.29 -8.47
C TRP A 281 -1.88 -11.33 -8.64
N VAL A 282 -2.08 -10.03 -8.38
CA VAL A 282 -1.08 -9.00 -8.67
C VAL A 282 0.14 -9.09 -7.77
N THR A 283 -0.02 -9.49 -6.51
CA THR A 283 1.09 -9.62 -5.56
C THR A 283 1.58 -11.06 -5.35
N ALA A 284 0.95 -12.04 -6.00
CA ALA A 284 1.20 -13.46 -5.81
C ALA A 284 1.05 -13.94 -4.35
N THR A 285 0.19 -13.27 -3.58
CA THR A 285 -0.13 -13.70 -2.21
C THR A 285 -1.14 -14.84 -2.21
N ASP A 286 -0.98 -15.79 -1.29
CA ASP A 286 -1.95 -16.86 -1.08
C ASP A 286 -3.18 -16.30 -0.31
N PRO A 287 -4.39 -16.33 -0.89
CA PRO A 287 -5.62 -15.92 -0.22
C PRO A 287 -5.80 -16.47 1.19
N ARG A 288 -5.49 -17.76 1.43
CA ARG A 288 -5.70 -18.41 2.74
C ARG A 288 -4.72 -17.90 3.78
N ALA A 289 -3.42 -17.92 3.45
CA ALA A 289 -2.38 -17.39 4.32
C ALA A 289 -2.65 -15.93 4.69
N ARG A 290 -2.99 -15.10 3.69
CA ARG A 290 -3.34 -13.69 3.88
C ARG A 290 -4.53 -13.52 4.84
N LEU A 291 -5.63 -14.26 4.64
CA LEU A 291 -6.81 -14.18 5.52
C LEU A 291 -6.45 -14.59 6.95
N ALA A 292 -5.70 -15.67 7.13
CA ALA A 292 -5.28 -16.15 8.44
C ALA A 292 -4.37 -15.15 9.17
N GLU A 293 -3.39 -14.57 8.47
CA GLU A 293 -2.44 -13.61 9.02
C GLU A 293 -3.10 -12.29 9.38
N THR A 294 -3.90 -11.73 8.47
CA THR A 294 -4.63 -10.47 8.72
C THR A 294 -5.70 -10.63 9.79
N SER A 295 -6.34 -11.80 9.91
CA SER A 295 -7.27 -12.09 11.02
C SER A 295 -6.56 -12.08 12.37
N ARG A 296 -5.43 -12.79 12.49
CA ARG A 296 -4.62 -12.81 13.72
C ARG A 296 -4.17 -11.41 14.13
N PHE A 297 -3.73 -10.60 13.17
CA PHE A 297 -3.40 -9.20 13.42
C PHE A 297 -4.60 -8.43 13.96
N CYS A 298 -5.75 -8.51 13.28
CA CYS A 298 -6.96 -7.81 13.71
C CYS A 298 -7.38 -8.22 15.13
N ALA A 299 -7.33 -9.51 15.45
CA ALA A 299 -7.64 -10.03 16.79
C ALA A 299 -6.67 -9.47 17.85
N ALA A 300 -5.37 -9.45 17.57
CA ALA A 300 -4.34 -8.92 18.48
C ALA A 300 -4.51 -7.42 18.78
N HIS A 301 -5.08 -6.66 17.83
CA HIS A 301 -5.33 -5.22 17.96
C HIS A 301 -6.77 -4.86 18.35
N GLY A 302 -7.59 -5.85 18.75
CA GLY A 302 -8.96 -5.62 19.22
C GLY A 302 -9.96 -5.26 18.11
N LEU A 303 -9.59 -5.45 16.84
CA LEU A 303 -10.43 -5.27 15.65
C LEU A 303 -11.32 -6.51 15.44
N LYS A 304 -12.23 -6.72 16.39
CA LYS A 304 -12.98 -7.99 16.53
C LYS A 304 -13.91 -8.26 15.35
N ALA A 305 -14.54 -7.23 14.80
CA ALA A 305 -15.46 -7.38 13.66
C ALA A 305 -14.71 -7.80 12.40
N GLU A 306 -13.55 -7.20 12.17
CA GLU A 306 -12.64 -7.48 11.07
C GLU A 306 -12.09 -8.90 11.18
N ALA A 307 -11.57 -9.29 12.36
CA ALA A 307 -11.06 -10.64 12.62
C ALA A 307 -12.15 -11.70 12.37
N ALA A 308 -13.35 -11.50 12.92
CA ALA A 308 -14.45 -12.44 12.77
C ALA A 308 -14.89 -12.60 11.30
N PHE A 309 -14.86 -11.53 10.49
CA PHE A 309 -15.17 -11.63 9.06
C PHE A 309 -14.07 -12.38 8.28
N LEU A 310 -12.80 -12.09 8.58
CA LEU A 310 -11.65 -12.74 7.95
C LEU A 310 -11.60 -14.24 8.29
N ASP A 311 -11.90 -14.63 9.52
CA ASP A 311 -11.99 -16.05 9.95
C ASP A 311 -13.11 -16.80 9.22
N ARG A 312 -14.30 -16.19 9.09
CA ARG A 312 -15.39 -16.79 8.30
C ARG A 312 -15.02 -16.96 6.83
N SER A 313 -14.31 -15.97 6.28
CA SER A 313 -13.82 -16.02 4.90
C SER A 313 -12.80 -17.15 4.71
N LEU A 314 -11.89 -17.33 5.66
CA LEU A 314 -10.92 -18.42 5.65
C LEU A 314 -11.63 -19.78 5.70
N ALA A 315 -12.57 -19.96 6.64
CA ALA A 315 -13.35 -21.19 6.77
C ALA A 315 -14.11 -21.53 5.48
N ALA A 316 -14.67 -20.53 4.78
CA ALA A 316 -15.33 -20.74 3.49
C ALA A 316 -14.36 -21.20 2.38
N LEU A 317 -13.08 -20.82 2.42
CA LEU A 317 -12.08 -21.29 1.45
C LEU A 317 -11.57 -22.71 1.75
N GLU A 318 -11.71 -23.17 2.99
CA GLU A 318 -11.28 -24.49 3.48
C GLU A 318 -12.37 -25.56 3.37
N ALA A 319 -13.66 -25.18 3.38
CA ALA A 319 -14.81 -26.04 3.10
C ALA A 319 -14.84 -26.49 1.63
#